data_AF-A0A4Y2P5W2-F1
#
_entry.id   AF-A0A4Y2P5W2-F1
#
_cell.length_a   1.000
_cell.length_b   1.000
_cell.length_c   1.000
_cell.angle_alpha   90.00
_cell.angle_beta   90.00
_cell.angle_gamma   90.00
#
_symmetry.space_group_name_H-M   'P 1'
#
loop_
_entity.id
_entity.type
_entity.pdbx_description
1 polymer ?
#
loop_
_entity_poly.entity_id
_entity_poly.type
_entity_poly.pdbx_seq_one_letter_code
_entity_poly.pdbx_strand_id
1 'polypeptide(L)'
;MPLIEEDSTIKTLEMAWKSNEDQFIFKISVKEQIVYTKRDVLSTIAKLFDPLGLLGPVIEIEKIKIDRYILNSQPERIFLGFSDASTHAYGAVVYLQCHAKASAPLSKLLTSKSRVAPLKTISVPRLELCACLLLEQHQWRHISSNENPADIISRGADPTDLKNLNLWWTGPTIFIEETNNDFSSSEIKMDPFEKELYSAEHKQFLYNCKTKEKKSGSISVEEFQHAKKYLVKTIQVNVFSSEVNALKKNETIKRTNVSNLNVFLDDDDLIRVGGRLTNSELSFDQKHPILLPRDHKLTDIIMEHFHIKNLHVGAQTLLHLVRQEYWPLNGRNNARRIVHECLKCYKTKPKLEEQIMASLPRERVTVSSPFSNTGIDLCGPFYIKYKNQRKGIFNKVYVAIFVCFSTRAVHLEILTDLTSDALIATLKRFFARRGICTTIFSDNATNFVGAISELRKFYQLFKKLPDNLASYLVSQSISWKFLTPRSPNFGGLWEAGVKSFNTI
;
A
#
# COMPACT_ATOMS: atom_id res chain seq x y z
N MET A 1 46.33 23.38 -20.81
CA MET A 1 46.55 21.94 -20.52
C MET A 1 47.69 21.86 -19.52
N PRO A 2 47.50 21.13 -18.40
CA PRO A 2 47.37 19.69 -18.46
C PRO A 2 45.90 19.24 -18.38
N LEU A 3 45.52 18.51 -19.42
CA LEU A 3 44.67 17.33 -19.44
C LEU A 3 43.41 17.39 -18.56
N ILE A 4 42.33 17.87 -19.18
CA ILE A 4 40.98 17.35 -18.92
C ILE A 4 41.10 15.83 -19.07
N GLU A 5 41.05 15.08 -17.98
CA GLU A 5 40.93 13.63 -18.08
C GLU A 5 39.64 13.32 -18.87
N GLU A 6 39.82 12.73 -20.06
CA GLU A 6 38.77 12.44 -21.06
C GLU A 6 37.70 11.43 -20.61
N ASP A 7 37.68 11.00 -19.35
CA ASP A 7 36.67 10.10 -18.81
C ASP A 7 36.40 10.40 -17.33
N SER A 8 35.80 11.57 -17.02
CA SER A 8 35.31 11.86 -15.66
C SER A 8 34.05 11.05 -15.36
N THR A 9 34.24 9.73 -15.24
CA THR A 9 33.17 8.78 -14.92
C THR A 9 33.11 8.64 -13.40
N ILE A 10 32.10 9.22 -12.76
CA ILE A 10 31.92 9.12 -11.31
C ILE A 10 31.09 7.87 -11.01
N LYS A 11 31.63 6.94 -10.22
CA LYS A 11 30.98 5.66 -9.88
C LYS A 11 30.49 5.63 -8.44
N THR A 12 29.27 5.13 -8.22
CA THR A 12 28.70 4.86 -6.90
C THR A 12 27.68 3.73 -7.02
N LEU A 13 27.83 2.66 -6.23
CA LEU A 13 26.89 1.51 -6.19
C LEU A 13 26.56 0.92 -7.59
N GLU A 14 27.59 0.61 -8.39
CA GLU A 14 27.50 0.05 -9.77
C GLU A 14 26.84 0.98 -10.83
N MET A 15 26.42 2.18 -10.45
CA MET A 15 26.02 3.25 -11.36
C MET A 15 27.23 4.15 -11.68
N ALA A 16 27.44 4.44 -12.96
CA ALA A 16 28.53 5.27 -13.47
C ALA A 16 27.94 6.48 -14.22
N TRP A 17 28.20 7.70 -13.75
CA TRP A 17 27.77 8.91 -14.46
C TRP A 17 28.85 9.35 -15.44
N LYS A 18 28.50 9.45 -16.73
CA LYS A 18 29.29 10.15 -17.73
C LYS A 18 28.84 11.60 -17.80
N SER A 19 29.64 12.47 -17.20
CA SER A 19 29.43 13.92 -17.16
C SER A 19 29.35 14.56 -18.56
N ASN A 20 30.18 14.12 -19.50
CA ASN A 20 30.28 14.70 -20.85
C ASN A 20 29.04 14.43 -21.72
N GLU A 21 28.45 13.23 -21.60
CA GLU A 21 27.26 12.81 -22.37
C GLU A 21 25.96 13.08 -21.59
N ASP A 22 26.07 13.58 -20.36
CA ASP A 22 25.04 13.63 -19.33
C ASP A 22 24.17 12.37 -19.19
N GLN A 23 24.83 11.21 -19.15
CA GLN A 23 24.18 9.90 -19.12
C GLN A 23 24.61 9.09 -17.90
N PHE A 24 23.65 8.39 -17.30
CA PHE A 24 23.94 7.30 -16.37
C PHE A 24 24.20 6.01 -17.15
N ILE A 25 25.25 5.31 -16.76
CA ILE A 25 25.67 4.01 -17.28
C ILE A 25 25.60 2.99 -16.17
N PHE A 26 24.96 1.87 -16.44
CA PHE A 26 24.91 0.72 -15.54
C PHE A 26 25.70 -0.42 -16.16
N LYS A 27 26.58 -1.04 -15.37
CA LYS A 27 27.36 -2.21 -15.80
C LYS A 27 27.00 -3.37 -14.89
N ILE A 28 26.18 -4.28 -15.38
CA ILE A 28 25.73 -5.44 -14.58
C ILE A 28 26.60 -6.64 -14.94
N SER A 29 27.20 -7.27 -13.94
CA SER A 29 27.94 -8.53 -14.10
C SER A 29 27.13 -9.65 -13.45
N VAL A 30 26.49 -10.47 -14.28
CA VAL A 30 25.80 -11.68 -13.84
C VAL A 30 26.78 -12.85 -13.93
N LYS A 31 26.88 -13.64 -12.86
CA LYS A 31 27.65 -14.89 -12.90
C LYS A 31 26.79 -15.95 -13.57
N GLU A 32 27.20 -16.46 -14.72
CA GLU A 32 26.54 -17.60 -15.35
C GLU A 32 26.57 -18.81 -14.41
N GLN A 33 25.38 -19.25 -13.98
CA GLN A 33 25.20 -20.45 -13.17
C GLN A 33 24.05 -21.29 -13.74
N ILE A 34 24.19 -22.62 -13.65
CA ILE A 34 23.24 -23.59 -14.22
C ILE A 34 21.89 -23.56 -13.47
N VAL A 35 21.86 -23.15 -12.21
CA VAL A 35 20.63 -23.06 -11.39
C VAL A 35 20.71 -21.82 -10.49
N TYR A 36 19.74 -20.92 -10.63
CA TYR A 36 19.59 -19.75 -9.76
C TYR A 36 18.63 -20.06 -8.61
N THR A 37 18.98 -19.68 -7.37
CA THR A 37 18.02 -19.67 -6.26
C THR A 37 17.33 -18.31 -6.15
N LYS A 38 16.14 -18.26 -5.50
CA LYS A 38 15.44 -17.00 -5.21
C LYS A 38 16.33 -16.00 -4.43
N ARG A 39 17.24 -16.48 -3.59
CA ARG A 39 18.19 -15.60 -2.86
C ARG A 39 19.25 -15.02 -3.79
N ASP A 40 19.69 -15.77 -4.80
CA ASP A 40 20.68 -15.29 -5.76
C ASP A 40 20.10 -14.18 -6.64
N VAL A 41 18.86 -14.37 -7.12
CA VAL A 41 18.13 -13.35 -7.89
C VAL A 41 17.91 -12.09 -7.05
N LEU A 42 17.43 -12.23 -5.80
CA LEU A 42 17.23 -11.10 -4.90
C LEU A 42 18.53 -10.39 -4.53
N SER A 43 19.63 -11.13 -4.37
CA SER A 43 20.97 -10.59 -4.11
C SER A 43 21.47 -9.77 -5.30
N THR A 44 21.26 -10.25 -6.53
CA THR A 44 21.63 -9.52 -7.75
C THR A 44 20.76 -8.27 -7.95
N ILE A 45 19.44 -8.35 -7.71
CA ILE A 45 18.55 -7.18 -7.73
C ILE A 45 18.99 -6.14 -6.69
N ALA A 46 19.34 -6.56 -5.48
CA ALA A 46 19.76 -5.65 -4.41
C ALA A 46 21.11 -4.95 -4.65
N LYS A 47 21.95 -5.48 -5.56
CA LYS A 47 23.20 -4.81 -5.98
C LYS A 47 22.96 -3.67 -6.97
N LEU A 48 21.81 -3.67 -7.65
CA LEU A 48 21.43 -2.64 -8.60
C LEU A 48 20.76 -1.49 -7.84
N PHE A 49 21.46 -0.37 -7.68
CA PHE A 49 20.84 0.84 -7.12
C PHE A 49 19.96 1.52 -8.18
N ASP A 50 18.71 1.09 -8.25
CA ASP A 50 17.70 1.57 -9.20
C ASP A 50 16.52 2.26 -8.48
N PRO A 51 16.68 3.52 -8.05
CA PRO A 51 15.65 4.23 -7.28
C PRO A 51 14.39 4.52 -8.10
N LEU A 52 14.48 4.51 -9.43
CA LEU A 52 13.38 4.80 -10.36
C LEU A 52 12.78 3.52 -10.98
N GLY A 53 13.27 2.34 -10.61
CA GLY A 53 12.78 1.03 -11.08
C GLY A 53 12.93 0.79 -12.59
N LEU A 54 13.75 1.59 -13.27
CA LEU A 54 13.97 1.56 -14.73
C LEU A 54 14.60 0.26 -15.21
N LEU A 55 15.37 -0.39 -14.34
CA LEU A 55 16.25 -1.51 -14.61
C LEU A 55 15.90 -2.76 -13.79
N GLY A 56 15.08 -2.62 -12.75
CA GLY A 56 14.56 -3.74 -11.94
C GLY A 56 14.00 -4.93 -12.75
N PRO A 57 13.39 -4.75 -13.94
CA PRO A 57 12.97 -5.85 -14.80
C PRO A 57 14.10 -6.57 -15.55
N VAL A 58 15.34 -6.07 -15.51
CA VAL A 58 16.38 -6.35 -16.51
C VAL A 58 17.74 -6.61 -15.84
N ILE A 59 18.00 -7.86 -15.49
CA ILE A 59 19.21 -8.23 -14.74
C ILE A 59 20.40 -8.52 -15.66
N GLU A 60 20.22 -8.77 -16.97
CA GLU A 60 21.31 -9.30 -17.82
C GLU A 60 21.81 -8.39 -18.96
N ILE A 61 21.42 -7.11 -19.05
CA ILE A 61 21.98 -6.24 -20.09
C ILE A 61 23.35 -5.69 -19.66
N GLU A 62 24.39 -6.01 -20.43
CA GLU A 62 25.79 -5.68 -20.13
C GLU A 62 26.09 -4.16 -20.02
N LYS A 63 25.30 -3.32 -20.71
CA LYS A 63 25.49 -1.86 -20.71
C LYS A 63 24.21 -1.12 -21.10
N ILE A 64 23.63 -0.38 -20.17
CA ILE A 64 22.48 0.50 -20.41
C ILE A 64 22.91 1.96 -20.23
N LYS A 65 22.42 2.85 -21.10
CA LYS A 65 22.61 4.31 -21.05
C LYS A 65 21.25 4.98 -20.85
N ILE A 66 21.17 5.90 -19.88
CA ILE A 66 19.95 6.67 -19.59
C ILE A 66 20.32 8.15 -19.53
N ASP A 67 19.61 8.98 -20.30
CA ASP A 67 19.80 10.44 -20.30
C ASP A 67 19.39 11.02 -18.93
N ARG A 68 20.25 11.81 -18.28
CA ARG A 68 19.95 12.44 -16.98
C ARG A 68 18.92 13.57 -17.13
N TYR A 69 18.96 14.27 -18.25
CA TYR A 69 18.11 15.41 -18.55
C TYR A 69 17.10 15.06 -19.65
N ILE A 70 15.84 14.92 -19.25
CA ILE A 70 14.74 14.49 -20.14
C ILE A 70 13.94 15.69 -20.66
N LEU A 71 14.09 16.87 -20.03
CA LEU A 71 13.28 18.05 -20.31
C LEU A 71 13.82 18.80 -21.54
N ASN A 72 13.04 18.91 -22.60
CA ASN A 72 13.37 19.86 -23.67
C ASN A 72 12.73 21.24 -23.37
N SER A 73 13.15 22.30 -24.07
CA SER A 73 12.64 23.68 -23.93
C SER A 73 11.16 23.88 -24.35
N GLN A 74 10.40 22.80 -24.43
CA GLN A 74 9.02 22.74 -24.92
C GLN A 74 7.99 22.99 -23.79
N PRO A 75 6.88 23.69 -24.07
CA PRO A 75 5.97 24.21 -23.05
C PRO A 75 4.95 23.19 -22.53
N GLU A 76 4.52 22.21 -23.33
CA GLU A 76 3.45 21.27 -22.97
C GLU A 76 3.99 19.88 -22.66
N ARG A 77 3.62 19.36 -21.49
CA ARG A 77 4.15 18.11 -20.92
C ARG A 77 2.99 17.25 -20.42
N ILE A 78 2.98 15.99 -20.85
CA ILE A 78 1.95 15.02 -20.47
C ILE A 78 2.64 13.80 -19.86
N PHE A 79 2.15 13.34 -18.70
CA PHE A 79 2.55 12.05 -18.14
C PHE A 79 1.64 10.96 -18.70
N LEU A 80 2.23 9.92 -19.28
CA LEU A 80 1.52 8.75 -19.80
C LEU A 80 1.86 7.54 -18.94
N GLY A 81 0.87 7.04 -18.22
CA GLY A 81 1.01 5.85 -17.39
C GLY A 81 0.41 4.62 -18.05
N PHE A 82 1.12 3.50 -17.98
CA PHE A 82 0.68 2.19 -18.44
C PHE A 82 0.81 1.17 -17.31
N SER A 83 -0.17 0.29 -17.15
CA SER A 83 -0.11 -0.81 -16.19
C SER A 83 -0.63 -2.08 -16.80
N ASP A 84 -0.10 -3.21 -16.36
CA ASP A 84 -0.58 -4.51 -16.80
C ASP A 84 -0.28 -5.62 -15.77
N ALA A 85 -0.97 -6.76 -15.91
CA ALA A 85 -0.76 -7.91 -15.07
C ALA A 85 -0.99 -9.25 -15.78
N SER A 86 -0.22 -10.25 -15.37
CA SER A 86 -0.33 -11.65 -15.79
C SER A 86 -0.45 -12.57 -14.57
N THR A 87 -0.58 -13.87 -14.81
CA THR A 87 -0.52 -14.88 -13.76
C THR A 87 0.86 -14.99 -13.09
N HIS A 88 1.90 -14.39 -13.67
CA HIS A 88 3.28 -14.48 -13.21
C HIS A 88 3.79 -13.20 -12.56
N ALA A 89 3.39 -12.02 -13.05
CA ALA A 89 3.84 -10.72 -12.56
C ALA A 89 2.84 -9.60 -12.87
N TYR A 90 3.00 -8.45 -12.22
CA TYR A 90 2.22 -7.25 -12.51
C TYR A 90 3.12 -6.02 -12.39
N GLY A 91 2.84 -4.98 -13.18
CA GLY A 91 3.73 -3.84 -13.26
C GLY A 91 3.13 -2.59 -13.89
N ALA A 92 3.85 -1.47 -13.71
CA ALA A 92 3.49 -0.14 -14.14
C ALA A 92 4.69 0.56 -14.78
N VAL A 93 4.44 1.42 -15.77
CA VAL A 93 5.43 2.17 -16.54
C VAL A 93 4.92 3.59 -16.76
N VAL A 94 5.76 4.60 -16.58
CA VAL A 94 5.41 6.02 -16.78
C VAL A 94 6.36 6.64 -17.79
N TYR A 95 5.80 7.32 -18.79
CA TYR A 95 6.51 8.13 -19.76
C TYR A 95 6.19 9.61 -19.57
N LEU A 96 7.15 10.46 -19.92
CA LEU A 96 6.96 11.89 -20.12
C LEU A 96 6.90 12.16 -21.63
N GLN A 97 5.81 12.73 -22.10
CA GLN A 97 5.63 13.18 -23.48
C GLN A 97 5.72 14.71 -23.53
N CYS A 98 6.60 15.23 -24.38
CA CYS A 98 6.73 16.66 -24.64
C CYS A 98 6.18 17.01 -26.02
N HIS A 99 5.25 17.97 -26.08
CA HIS A 99 4.63 18.45 -27.32
C HIS A 99 5.31 19.73 -27.80
N ALA A 100 5.59 19.79 -29.09
CA ALA A 100 6.02 21.00 -29.78
C ALA A 100 4.96 21.39 -30.81
N LYS A 101 4.69 22.69 -30.97
CA LYS A 101 3.67 23.22 -31.90
C LYS A 101 3.87 22.84 -33.38
N ALA A 102 4.97 22.19 -33.75
CA ALA A 102 5.29 21.84 -35.13
C ALA A 102 6.19 20.58 -35.31
N SER A 103 6.39 19.74 -34.29
CA SER A 103 7.18 18.51 -34.43
C SER A 103 6.51 17.33 -33.77
N ALA A 104 6.90 16.11 -34.19
CA ALA A 104 6.45 14.90 -33.54
C ALA A 104 6.76 14.97 -32.02
N PRO A 105 5.78 14.65 -31.15
CA PRO A 105 5.95 14.63 -29.71
C PRO A 105 7.05 13.63 -29.32
N LEU A 106 7.89 14.06 -28.39
CA LEU A 106 8.99 13.27 -27.88
C LEU A 106 8.54 12.56 -26.60
N SER A 107 8.48 11.23 -26.62
CA SER A 107 8.16 10.39 -25.47
C SER A 107 9.41 9.75 -24.89
N LYS A 108 9.60 9.87 -23.57
CA LYS A 108 10.76 9.30 -22.85
C LYS A 108 10.31 8.59 -21.58
N LEU A 109 10.83 7.39 -21.35
CA LEU A 109 10.57 6.61 -20.14
C LEU A 109 11.08 7.35 -18.90
N LEU A 110 10.23 7.49 -17.87
CA LEU A 110 10.53 8.23 -16.64
C LEU A 110 10.76 7.30 -15.44
N THR A 111 9.91 6.30 -15.27
CA THR A 111 10.00 5.31 -14.18
C THR A 111 9.19 4.07 -14.55
N SER A 112 9.57 2.92 -14.01
CA SER A 112 8.76 1.71 -14.07
C SER A 112 8.86 0.93 -12.78
N LYS A 113 7.92 0.00 -12.55
CA LYS A 113 7.88 -0.82 -11.35
C LYS A 113 7.15 -2.11 -11.61
N SER A 114 7.78 -3.25 -11.29
CA SER A 114 7.17 -4.57 -11.40
C SER A 114 7.20 -5.33 -10.07
N ARG A 115 6.30 -6.30 -9.94
CA ARG A 115 6.22 -7.22 -8.80
C ARG A 115 5.82 -8.61 -9.28
N VAL A 116 6.41 -9.64 -8.69
CA VAL A 116 6.02 -11.03 -8.94
C VAL A 116 4.61 -11.26 -8.38
N ALA A 117 3.76 -11.93 -9.14
CA ALA A 117 2.41 -12.27 -8.70
C ALA A 117 2.49 -13.17 -7.44
N PRO A 118 1.60 -12.98 -6.44
CA PRO A 118 1.63 -13.79 -5.24
C PRO A 118 1.45 -15.28 -5.54
N LEU A 119 2.16 -16.14 -4.80
CA LEU A 119 2.06 -17.60 -4.93
C LEU A 119 0.64 -18.14 -4.64
N LYS A 120 -0.16 -17.38 -3.89
CA LYS A 120 -1.60 -17.63 -3.73
C LYS A 120 -2.30 -17.13 -4.99
N THR A 121 -3.01 -18.01 -5.68
CA THR A 121 -3.73 -17.69 -6.91
C THR A 121 -4.71 -16.54 -6.69
N ILE A 122 -4.43 -15.41 -7.34
CA ILE A 122 -5.27 -14.22 -7.41
C ILE A 122 -5.70 -14.07 -8.86
N SER A 123 -6.93 -13.65 -9.10
CA SER A 123 -7.45 -13.44 -10.45
C SER A 123 -6.68 -12.32 -11.15
N VAL A 124 -6.41 -12.46 -12.46
CA VAL A 124 -5.73 -11.43 -13.27
C VAL A 124 -6.34 -10.03 -13.09
N PRO A 125 -7.68 -9.84 -13.08
CA PRO A 125 -8.27 -8.52 -12.82
C PRO A 125 -7.90 -7.88 -11.47
N ARG A 126 -7.60 -8.69 -10.45
CA ARG A 126 -7.15 -8.17 -9.15
C ARG A 126 -5.66 -7.81 -9.18
N LEU A 127 -4.87 -8.51 -9.99
CA LEU A 127 -3.47 -8.18 -10.22
C LEU A 127 -3.35 -6.93 -11.10
N GLU A 128 -4.24 -6.73 -12.08
CA GLU A 128 -4.36 -5.48 -12.84
C GLU A 128 -4.66 -4.31 -11.92
N LEU A 129 -5.60 -4.44 -10.97
CA LEU A 129 -5.84 -3.42 -9.95
C LEU A 129 -4.61 -3.13 -9.07
N CYS A 130 -3.81 -4.15 -8.77
CA CYS A 130 -2.54 -3.96 -8.06
C CYS A 130 -1.48 -3.27 -8.93
N ALA A 131 -1.47 -3.52 -10.24
CA ALA A 131 -0.64 -2.82 -11.22
C ALA A 131 -1.06 -1.36 -11.33
N CYS A 132 -2.36 -1.07 -11.38
CA CYS A 132 -2.89 0.29 -11.39
C CYS A 132 -2.49 1.05 -10.12
N LEU A 133 -2.49 0.38 -8.96
CA LEU A 133 -2.05 0.95 -7.70
C LEU A 133 -0.55 1.31 -7.70
N LEU A 134 0.28 0.61 -8.49
CA LEU A 134 1.70 0.97 -8.64
C LEU A 134 1.89 2.28 -9.42
N LEU A 135 0.94 2.66 -10.26
CA LEU A 135 1.04 3.77 -11.22
C LEU A 135 0.45 5.10 -10.73
N GLU A 136 -0.31 5.12 -9.63
CA GLU A 136 -1.29 6.16 -9.30
C GLU A 136 -0.85 7.65 -9.50
N GLN A 137 -1.25 8.23 -10.64
CA GLN A 137 -1.89 9.56 -10.85
C GLN A 137 -2.91 9.44 -12.01
N HIS A 138 -3.93 10.31 -12.02
CA HIS A 138 -5.26 10.11 -12.64
C HIS A 138 -5.37 10.08 -14.19
N GLN A 139 -6.56 9.63 -14.65
CA GLN A 139 -7.07 9.30 -15.99
C GLN A 139 -6.55 8.00 -16.62
N TRP A 140 -7.44 7.00 -16.68
CA TRP A 140 -7.18 5.66 -17.19
C TRP A 140 -7.93 5.47 -18.51
N ARG A 141 -7.22 5.03 -19.54
CA ARG A 141 -7.81 4.62 -20.81
C ARG A 141 -7.35 3.19 -21.12
N HIS A 142 -8.24 2.39 -21.71
CA HIS A 142 -7.86 1.07 -22.18
C HIS A 142 -7.01 1.21 -23.45
N ILE A 143 -5.91 0.47 -23.52
CA ILE A 143 -5.06 0.34 -24.71
C ILE A 143 -4.91 -1.13 -25.06
N SER A 144 -4.74 -1.44 -26.35
CA SER A 144 -4.51 -2.81 -26.79
C SER A 144 -3.20 -3.37 -26.19
N SER A 145 -3.16 -4.67 -25.91
CA SER A 145 -1.98 -5.30 -25.30
C SER A 145 -0.71 -5.12 -26.13
N ASN A 146 -0.82 -5.11 -27.46
CA ASN A 146 0.31 -4.95 -28.39
C ASN A 146 0.97 -3.56 -28.30
N GLU A 147 0.27 -2.59 -27.71
CA GLU A 147 0.70 -1.20 -27.58
C GLU A 147 0.91 -0.80 -26.13
N ASN A 148 0.71 -1.73 -25.19
CA ASN A 148 0.89 -1.53 -23.77
C ASN A 148 2.33 -1.90 -23.35
N PRO A 149 3.23 -0.93 -23.10
CA PRO A 149 4.58 -1.24 -22.66
C PRO A 149 4.64 -1.96 -21.30
N ALA A 150 3.58 -1.88 -20.48
CA ALA A 150 3.50 -2.63 -19.24
C ALA A 150 3.26 -4.15 -19.45
N ASP A 151 2.81 -4.57 -20.63
CA ASP A 151 2.67 -5.99 -20.98
C ASP A 151 4.04 -6.70 -21.05
N ILE A 152 5.08 -5.96 -21.46
CA ILE A 152 6.47 -6.43 -21.51
C ILE A 152 6.95 -6.87 -20.12
N ILE A 153 6.61 -6.11 -19.06
CA ILE A 153 7.01 -6.44 -17.69
C ILE A 153 6.07 -7.43 -17.00
N SER A 154 4.80 -7.48 -17.39
CA SER A 154 3.84 -8.43 -16.82
C SER A 154 4.06 -9.85 -17.35
N ARG A 155 4.43 -9.99 -18.64
CA ARG A 155 4.71 -11.27 -19.30
C ARG A 155 6.16 -11.71 -19.18
N GLY A 156 7.06 -10.76 -18.96
CA GLY A 156 8.50 -10.97 -19.00
C GLY A 156 9.03 -10.86 -20.43
N ALA A 157 10.23 -10.29 -20.55
CA ALA A 157 10.96 -10.20 -21.80
C ALA A 157 12.41 -10.64 -21.57
N ASP A 158 13.00 -11.27 -22.58
CA ASP A 158 14.41 -11.59 -22.54
C ASP A 158 15.23 -10.28 -22.57
N PRO A 159 16.30 -10.17 -21.75
CA PRO A 159 17.16 -8.99 -21.74
C PRO A 159 17.76 -8.64 -23.10
N THR A 160 18.01 -9.62 -23.96
CA THR A 160 18.54 -9.40 -25.32
C THR A 160 17.51 -8.77 -26.25
N ASP A 161 16.24 -9.16 -26.13
CA ASP A 161 15.13 -8.62 -26.92
C ASP A 161 14.78 -7.18 -26.51
N LEU A 162 14.83 -6.89 -25.21
CA LEU A 162 14.44 -5.59 -24.65
C LEU A 162 15.28 -4.42 -25.19
N LYS A 163 16.54 -4.65 -25.56
CA LYS A 163 17.41 -3.63 -26.17
C LYS A 163 16.84 -3.10 -27.48
N ASN A 164 16.11 -3.94 -28.22
CA ASN A 164 15.54 -3.62 -29.52
C ASN A 164 14.04 -3.25 -29.44
N LEU A 165 13.43 -3.32 -28.25
CA LEU A 165 12.01 -2.98 -28.05
C LEU A 165 11.82 -1.47 -27.93
N ASN A 166 11.62 -0.81 -29.07
CA ASN A 166 11.29 0.61 -29.12
C ASN A 166 10.08 0.95 -28.24
N LEU A 167 9.03 0.11 -28.23
CA LEU A 167 7.84 0.32 -27.39
C LEU A 167 8.19 0.52 -25.91
N TRP A 168 9.19 -0.18 -25.37
CA TRP A 168 9.62 -0.03 -23.97
C TRP A 168 10.36 1.30 -23.72
N TRP A 169 11.23 1.71 -24.64
CA TRP A 169 12.07 2.89 -24.42
C TRP A 169 11.40 4.21 -24.82
N THR A 170 10.54 4.18 -25.84
CA THR A 170 9.88 5.36 -26.41
C THR A 170 8.38 5.40 -26.14
N GLY A 171 7.75 4.30 -25.70
CA GLY A 171 6.30 4.22 -25.54
C GLY A 171 5.55 4.10 -26.88
N PRO A 172 4.22 3.95 -26.86
CA PRO A 172 3.40 3.80 -28.06
C PRO A 172 3.24 5.10 -28.84
N THR A 173 3.19 5.01 -30.17
CA THR A 173 3.02 6.14 -31.09
C THR A 173 1.58 6.58 -31.28
N ILE A 174 0.55 5.83 -30.85
CA ILE A 174 -0.86 6.20 -31.11
C ILE A 174 -1.30 7.52 -30.44
N PHE A 175 -0.71 7.88 -29.30
CA PHE A 175 -1.01 9.16 -28.64
C PHE A 175 -0.33 10.38 -29.30
N ILE A 176 0.22 10.22 -30.49
CA ILE A 176 1.02 11.24 -31.20
C ILE A 176 0.18 11.96 -32.27
N GLU A 177 -0.91 11.38 -32.78
CA GLU A 177 -1.65 11.98 -33.91
C GLU A 177 -3.15 12.24 -33.64
N GLU A 178 -3.74 11.65 -32.59
CA GLU A 178 -5.18 11.75 -32.30
C GLU A 178 -5.56 12.77 -31.21
N THR A 179 -4.89 13.92 -31.11
CA THR A 179 -5.38 15.03 -30.27
C THR A 179 -6.31 15.99 -31.01
N ASN A 180 -6.60 15.76 -32.30
CA ASN A 180 -7.42 16.67 -33.11
C ASN A 180 -8.90 16.30 -33.24
N ASN A 181 -9.38 15.17 -32.73
CA ASN A 181 -10.81 14.88 -32.71
C ASN A 181 -11.23 14.24 -31.36
N ASP A 182 -12.22 14.86 -30.73
CA ASP A 182 -12.92 14.44 -29.52
C ASP A 182 -12.12 14.35 -28.20
N PHE A 183 -11.54 15.48 -27.79
CA PHE A 183 -11.44 15.83 -26.37
C PHE A 183 -12.63 16.70 -25.93
N SER A 184 -13.86 16.20 -26.13
CA SER A 184 -15.01 16.76 -25.43
C SER A 184 -15.15 16.07 -24.08
N SER A 185 -14.88 16.86 -23.02
CA SER A 185 -15.41 16.67 -21.66
C SER A 185 -15.40 15.25 -21.09
N SER A 186 -14.29 14.85 -20.47
CA SER A 186 -14.39 13.98 -19.30
C SER A 186 -13.44 14.46 -18.21
N GLU A 187 -14.07 14.84 -17.10
CA GLU A 187 -13.54 15.58 -15.97
C GLU A 187 -12.14 15.11 -15.54
N ILE A 188 -11.20 16.05 -15.52
CA ILE A 188 -10.03 15.97 -14.65
C ILE A 188 -10.61 15.89 -13.23
N LYS A 189 -10.33 14.81 -12.49
CA LYS A 189 -10.60 14.76 -11.03
C LYS A 189 -9.57 15.64 -10.34
N MET A 190 -9.86 16.93 -10.42
CA MET A 190 -9.28 18.02 -9.66
C MET A 190 -9.54 17.83 -8.15
N ASP A 191 -8.61 18.31 -7.33
CA ASP A 191 -8.74 18.46 -5.87
C ASP A 191 -10.13 19.04 -5.53
N PRO A 192 -10.84 18.64 -4.44
CA PRO A 192 -12.13 19.27 -4.09
C PRO A 192 -12.08 20.81 -4.02
N PHE A 193 -10.91 21.39 -3.75
CA PHE A 193 -10.64 22.82 -3.84
C PHE A 193 -10.60 23.36 -5.27
N GLU A 194 -10.00 22.60 -6.17
CA GLU A 194 -9.97 22.86 -7.60
C GLU A 194 -11.33 22.62 -8.27
N LYS A 195 -12.21 21.79 -7.68
CA LYS A 195 -13.61 21.65 -8.12
C LYS A 195 -14.50 22.86 -7.77
N GLU A 196 -14.09 23.73 -6.85
CA GLU A 196 -14.70 25.06 -6.64
C GLU A 196 -14.00 26.19 -7.45
N LEU A 197 -12.92 25.87 -8.17
CA LEU A 197 -12.23 26.75 -9.11
C LEU A 197 -13.07 27.12 -10.34
N TYR A 198 -14.17 26.40 -10.57
CA TYR A 198 -15.19 26.77 -11.55
C TYR A 198 -15.75 28.19 -11.35
N SER A 199 -15.50 28.86 -10.22
CA SER A 199 -15.83 30.28 -10.01
C SER A 199 -14.91 31.26 -10.74
N ALA A 200 -13.63 30.93 -10.95
CA ALA A 200 -12.67 31.77 -11.67
C ALA A 200 -12.94 31.71 -13.19
N GLU A 201 -13.15 30.50 -13.71
CA GLU A 201 -13.56 30.28 -15.10
C GLU A 201 -15.00 30.77 -15.36
N HIS A 202 -15.94 30.57 -14.43
CA HIS A 202 -17.27 31.21 -14.53
C HIS A 202 -17.17 32.73 -14.52
N LYS A 203 -16.23 33.31 -13.79
CA LYS A 203 -16.06 34.77 -13.78
C LYS A 203 -15.36 35.26 -15.03
N GLN A 204 -14.41 34.54 -15.59
CA GLN A 204 -13.84 34.87 -16.90
C GLN A 204 -14.94 34.78 -17.97
N PHE A 205 -15.81 33.78 -17.89
CA PHE A 205 -17.02 33.67 -18.69
C PHE A 205 -17.99 34.84 -18.45
N LEU A 206 -18.38 35.15 -17.21
CA LEU A 206 -19.29 36.25 -16.86
C LEU A 206 -18.71 37.64 -17.19
N TYR A 207 -17.40 37.82 -17.06
CA TYR A 207 -16.67 39.02 -17.48
C TYR A 207 -16.72 39.12 -19.00
N ASN A 208 -16.35 38.06 -19.73
CA ASN A 208 -16.43 37.98 -21.19
C ASN A 208 -17.87 38.12 -21.73
N CYS A 209 -18.89 37.81 -20.92
CA CYS A 209 -20.30 38.06 -21.25
C CYS A 209 -20.74 39.51 -20.99
N LYS A 210 -20.03 40.27 -20.14
CA LYS A 210 -20.37 41.65 -19.75
C LYS A 210 -19.48 42.72 -20.39
N THR A 211 -18.30 42.37 -20.89
CA THR A 211 -17.34 43.31 -21.48
C THR A 211 -17.03 42.99 -22.95
N LYS A 212 -16.77 44.02 -23.77
CA LYS A 212 -16.37 43.85 -25.18
C LYS A 212 -14.95 43.30 -25.32
N GLU A 213 -14.09 43.55 -24.34
CA GLU A 213 -12.75 42.96 -24.27
C GLU A 213 -12.83 41.55 -23.68
N LYS A 214 -12.52 40.55 -24.50
CA LYS A 214 -12.53 39.15 -24.12
C LYS A 214 -11.15 38.74 -23.61
N LYS A 215 -11.08 38.18 -22.41
CA LYS A 215 -9.89 37.54 -21.89
C LYS A 215 -9.86 36.08 -22.35
N SER A 216 -8.77 35.69 -23.00
CA SER A 216 -8.48 34.31 -23.43
C SER A 216 -7.07 33.91 -23.01
N GLY A 217 -6.92 32.80 -22.30
CA GLY A 217 -5.63 32.28 -21.80
C GLY A 217 -5.76 31.63 -20.43
N SER A 218 -4.64 31.12 -19.90
CA SER A 218 -4.57 30.53 -18.55
C SER A 218 -4.92 31.54 -17.46
N ILE A 219 -5.58 31.08 -16.39
CA ILE A 219 -6.04 31.91 -15.26
C ILE A 219 -4.85 32.62 -14.61
N SER A 220 -4.94 33.94 -14.43
CA SER A 220 -3.89 34.71 -13.77
C SER A 220 -3.93 34.55 -12.24
N VAL A 221 -2.82 34.82 -11.56
CA VAL A 221 -2.76 34.77 -10.08
C VAL A 221 -3.74 35.76 -9.45
N GLU A 222 -3.92 36.92 -10.09
CA GLU A 222 -4.85 37.96 -9.67
C GLU A 222 -6.30 37.50 -9.83
N GLU A 223 -6.61 36.80 -10.93
CA GLU A 223 -7.95 36.23 -11.17
C GLU A 223 -8.28 35.13 -10.16
N PHE A 224 -7.31 34.28 -9.85
CA PHE A 224 -7.44 33.27 -8.80
C PHE A 224 -7.69 33.90 -7.42
N GLN A 225 -6.87 34.89 -7.03
CA GLN A 225 -7.02 35.63 -5.78
C GLN A 225 -8.40 36.30 -5.68
N HIS A 226 -8.86 36.93 -6.77
CA HIS A 226 -10.15 37.60 -6.82
C HIS A 226 -11.32 36.61 -6.74
N ALA A 227 -11.23 35.45 -7.40
CA ALA A 227 -12.24 34.40 -7.32
C ALA A 227 -12.34 33.83 -5.89
N LYS A 228 -11.19 33.53 -5.26
CA LYS A 228 -11.10 33.08 -3.86
C LYS A 228 -11.77 34.05 -2.90
N LYS A 229 -11.42 35.34 -2.97
CA LYS A 229 -12.04 36.39 -2.15
C LYS A 229 -13.55 36.51 -2.39
N TYR A 230 -13.98 36.44 -3.65
CA TYR A 230 -15.40 36.54 -3.99
C TYR A 230 -16.25 35.40 -3.44
N LEU A 231 -15.78 34.16 -3.49
CA LEU A 231 -16.48 33.01 -2.91
C LEU A 231 -16.73 33.23 -1.41
N VAL A 232 -15.68 33.63 -0.69
CA VAL A 232 -15.77 33.90 0.75
C VAL A 232 -16.70 35.07 1.02
N LYS A 233 -16.60 36.17 0.25
CA LYS A 233 -17.48 37.34 0.35
C LYS A 233 -18.96 36.96 0.16
N THR A 234 -19.25 36.16 -0.86
CA THR A 234 -20.62 35.71 -1.16
C THR A 234 -21.21 34.94 0.02
N ILE A 235 -20.42 34.04 0.62
CA ILE A 235 -20.85 33.25 1.76
C ILE A 235 -20.98 34.11 3.02
N GLN A 236 -20.09 35.07 3.23
CA GLN A 236 -20.21 36.00 4.36
C GLN A 236 -21.45 36.87 4.25
N VAL A 237 -21.78 37.37 3.05
CA VAL A 237 -23.03 38.13 2.82
C VAL A 237 -24.26 37.25 3.07
N ASN A 238 -24.23 35.98 2.67
CA ASN A 238 -25.36 35.07 2.87
C ASN A 238 -25.53 34.65 4.35
N VAL A 239 -24.46 34.29 5.03
CA VAL A 239 -24.50 33.72 6.39
C VAL A 239 -24.46 34.80 7.47
N PHE A 240 -23.71 35.88 7.26
CA PHE A 240 -23.49 36.97 8.21
C PHE A 240 -24.13 38.29 7.72
N SER A 241 -25.26 38.20 7.00
CA SER A 241 -25.94 39.38 6.40
C SER A 241 -26.21 40.50 7.40
N SER A 242 -26.65 40.16 8.62
CA SER A 242 -26.87 41.12 9.71
C SER A 242 -25.60 41.84 10.13
N GLU A 243 -24.51 41.10 10.28
CA GLU A 243 -23.21 41.62 10.68
C GLU A 243 -22.58 42.47 9.58
N VAL A 244 -22.65 42.03 8.31
CA VAL A 244 -22.17 42.82 7.16
C VAL A 244 -22.90 44.17 7.10
N ASN A 245 -24.23 44.16 7.24
CA ASN A 245 -25.03 45.38 7.18
C ASN A 245 -24.74 46.31 8.36
N ALA A 246 -24.58 45.77 9.57
CA ALA A 246 -24.22 46.55 10.75
C ALA A 246 -22.83 47.18 10.58
N LEU A 247 -21.84 46.41 10.12
CA LEU A 247 -20.47 46.88 9.88
C LEU A 247 -20.42 47.97 8.79
N LYS A 248 -21.19 47.82 7.71
CA LYS A 248 -21.28 48.86 6.66
C LYS A 248 -21.90 50.17 7.16
N LYS A 249 -22.81 50.10 8.14
CA LYS A 249 -23.46 51.26 8.76
C LYS A 249 -22.73 51.79 9.99
N ASN A 250 -21.58 51.21 10.36
CA ASN A 250 -20.88 51.47 11.63
C ASN A 250 -21.78 51.33 12.88
N GLU A 251 -22.75 50.41 12.82
CA GLU A 251 -23.64 50.08 13.93
C GLU A 251 -23.04 48.97 14.81
N THR A 252 -23.44 48.95 16.09
CA THR A 252 -22.99 47.89 17.01
C THR A 252 -23.60 46.55 16.65
N ILE A 253 -22.74 45.53 16.51
CA ILE A 253 -23.16 44.16 16.22
C ILE A 253 -23.93 43.62 17.43
N LYS A 254 -25.19 43.18 17.21
CA LYS A 254 -25.99 42.50 18.24
C LYS A 254 -25.24 41.24 18.72
N ARG A 255 -25.46 40.81 19.97
CA ARG A 255 -24.77 39.61 20.51
C ARG A 255 -25.03 38.37 19.66
N THR A 256 -24.09 38.05 18.77
CA THR A 256 -24.09 36.85 17.92
C THR A 256 -22.81 36.03 18.14
N ASN A 257 -22.69 34.93 17.39
CA ASN A 257 -21.58 33.95 17.48
C ASN A 257 -20.20 34.54 17.15
N VAL A 258 -20.16 35.79 16.65
CA VAL A 258 -18.95 36.52 16.25
C VAL A 258 -18.62 37.69 17.18
N SER A 259 -19.48 37.99 18.16
CA SER A 259 -19.35 39.15 19.06
C SER A 259 -18.03 39.19 19.84
N ASN A 260 -17.45 38.03 20.14
CA ASN A 260 -16.18 37.90 20.86
C ASN A 260 -14.93 38.01 19.97
N LEU A 261 -15.09 38.18 18.65
CA LEU A 261 -13.99 38.12 17.66
C LEU A 261 -13.55 39.50 17.14
N ASN A 262 -14.07 40.60 17.72
CA ASN A 262 -13.75 41.98 17.31
C ASN A 262 -13.66 42.14 15.78
N VAL A 263 -14.75 41.79 15.09
CA VAL A 263 -14.76 41.68 13.63
C VAL A 263 -14.86 43.04 12.94
N PHE A 264 -14.24 43.16 11.76
CA PHE A 264 -14.27 44.38 10.94
C PHE A 264 -14.28 44.01 9.44
N LEU A 265 -14.58 44.98 8.56
CA LEU A 265 -14.51 44.82 7.10
C LEU A 265 -13.15 45.32 6.58
N ASP A 266 -12.54 44.57 5.68
CA ASP A 266 -11.36 45.02 4.93
C ASP A 266 -11.73 45.81 3.66
N ASP A 267 -10.71 46.22 2.90
CA ASP A 267 -10.86 46.97 1.64
C ASP A 267 -11.65 46.20 0.56
N ASP A 268 -11.78 44.87 0.69
CA ASP A 268 -12.54 44.00 -0.21
C ASP A 268 -13.98 43.71 0.29
N ASP A 269 -14.44 44.39 1.36
CA ASP A 269 -15.64 44.09 2.16
C ASP A 269 -15.71 42.65 2.71
N LEU A 270 -14.56 42.04 3.04
CA LEU A 270 -14.54 40.76 3.74
C LEU A 270 -14.54 40.97 5.25
N ILE A 271 -15.35 40.19 5.96
CA ILE A 271 -15.29 40.13 7.42
C ILE A 271 -13.99 39.46 7.84
N ARG A 272 -13.18 40.18 8.61
CA ARG A 272 -11.95 39.70 9.24
C ARG A 272 -12.05 39.72 10.76
N VAL A 273 -11.23 38.90 11.39
CA VAL A 273 -11.13 38.81 12.85
C VAL A 273 -10.09 39.79 13.37
N GLY A 274 -10.47 40.61 14.34
CA GLY A 274 -9.56 41.49 15.06
C GLY A 274 -8.73 40.73 16.10
N GLY A 275 -7.56 41.28 16.44
CA GLY A 275 -6.65 40.66 17.39
C GLY A 275 -5.73 41.66 18.09
N ARG A 276 -4.82 41.15 18.90
CA ARG A 276 -3.81 41.95 19.63
C ARG A 276 -2.45 42.01 18.92
N LEU A 277 -2.35 41.45 17.72
CA LEU A 277 -1.09 41.28 16.99
C LEU A 277 -0.84 42.37 15.93
N THR A 278 -1.56 43.49 16.00
CA THR A 278 -1.49 44.59 15.02
C THR A 278 -0.05 45.09 14.81
N ASN A 279 0.73 45.20 15.88
CA ASN A 279 2.11 45.70 15.87
C ASN A 279 3.17 44.60 15.62
N SER A 280 2.77 43.37 15.29
CA SER A 280 3.73 42.30 14.97
C SER A 280 4.29 42.42 13.54
N GLU A 281 5.36 41.71 13.21
CA GLU A 281 5.91 41.65 11.84
C GLU A 281 5.16 40.65 10.92
N LEU A 282 4.07 40.05 11.40
CA LEU A 282 3.28 39.08 10.65
C LEU A 282 2.56 39.72 9.46
N SER A 283 2.19 38.89 8.47
CA SER A 283 1.40 39.34 7.33
C SER A 283 0.01 39.82 7.77
N PHE A 284 -0.62 40.66 6.94
CA PHE A 284 -1.96 41.18 7.22
C PHE A 284 -2.99 40.05 7.43
N ASP A 285 -2.95 39.01 6.60
CA ASP A 285 -3.85 37.85 6.71
C ASP A 285 -3.62 37.04 8.00
N GLN A 286 -2.38 36.95 8.48
CA GLN A 286 -2.06 36.28 9.75
C GLN A 286 -2.52 37.07 10.97
N LYS A 287 -2.44 38.41 10.90
CA LYS A 287 -2.95 39.30 11.95
C LYS A 287 -4.47 39.33 11.98
N HIS A 288 -5.07 39.32 10.79
CA HIS A 288 -6.50 39.54 10.57
C HIS A 288 -7.06 38.47 9.62
N PRO A 289 -7.17 37.21 10.08
CA PRO A 289 -7.64 36.13 9.24
C PRO A 289 -9.11 36.32 8.83
N ILE A 290 -9.44 35.86 7.63
CA ILE A 290 -10.78 36.01 7.03
C ILE A 290 -11.75 35.07 7.75
N LEU A 291 -12.87 35.59 8.23
CA LEU A 291 -13.84 34.80 8.97
C LEU A 291 -14.54 33.78 8.07
N LEU A 292 -14.55 32.51 8.47
CA LEU A 292 -15.32 31.46 7.81
C LEU A 292 -16.48 30.98 8.70
N PRO A 293 -17.67 30.75 8.11
CA PRO A 293 -18.82 30.28 8.85
C PRO A 293 -18.64 28.87 9.42
N ARG A 294 -19.46 28.55 10.40
CA ARG A 294 -19.55 27.20 10.95
C ARG A 294 -20.32 26.31 9.97
N ASP A 295 -19.94 25.03 9.85
CA ASP A 295 -20.69 23.97 9.16
C ASP A 295 -21.08 24.32 7.71
N HIS A 296 -20.19 24.98 6.97
CA HIS A 296 -20.41 25.32 5.57
C HIS A 296 -19.48 24.53 4.64
N LYS A 297 -19.99 24.10 3.48
CA LYS A 297 -19.26 23.26 2.53
C LYS A 297 -17.93 23.87 2.07
N LEU A 298 -17.91 25.17 1.73
CA LEU A 298 -16.65 25.88 1.42
C LEU A 298 -15.63 25.83 2.57
N THR A 299 -16.08 25.92 3.83
CA THR A 299 -15.17 25.85 4.98
C THR A 299 -14.53 24.47 5.06
N ASP A 300 -15.31 23.42 4.83
CA ASP A 300 -14.81 22.04 4.80
C ASP A 300 -13.84 21.83 3.64
N ILE A 301 -14.14 22.37 2.46
CA ILE A 301 -13.28 22.31 1.27
C ILE A 301 -11.96 23.04 1.50
N ILE A 302 -11.98 24.24 2.09
CA ILE A 302 -10.76 24.97 2.49
C ILE A 302 -9.93 24.13 3.46
N MET A 303 -10.55 23.57 4.51
CA MET A 303 -9.81 22.78 5.49
C MET A 303 -9.26 21.47 4.90
N GLU A 304 -10.01 20.81 4.03
CA GLU A 304 -9.57 19.60 3.32
C GLU A 304 -8.39 19.90 2.39
N HIS A 305 -8.44 21.02 1.66
CA HIS A 305 -7.33 21.48 0.82
C HIS A 305 -6.04 21.66 1.64
N PHE A 306 -6.11 22.38 2.76
CA PHE A 306 -4.93 22.57 3.61
C PHE A 306 -4.44 21.25 4.22
N HIS A 307 -5.33 20.31 4.51
CA HIS A 307 -4.96 18.98 5.00
C HIS A 307 -4.19 18.18 3.93
N ILE A 308 -4.67 18.16 2.68
CA ILE A 308 -4.06 17.42 1.58
C ILE A 308 -2.76 18.11 1.11
N LYS A 309 -2.81 19.43 0.89
CA LYS A 309 -1.66 20.26 0.45
C LYS A 309 -0.45 20.10 1.38
N ASN A 310 -0.69 19.95 2.67
CA ASN A 310 0.36 19.78 3.68
C ASN A 310 0.60 18.31 4.06
N LEU A 311 0.34 17.36 3.15
CA LEU A 311 0.67 15.94 3.32
C LEU A 311 -0.04 15.28 4.52
N HIS A 312 -1.35 15.49 4.65
CA HIS A 312 -2.20 14.86 5.67
C HIS A 312 -1.82 15.20 7.11
N VAL A 313 -1.51 16.48 7.36
CA VAL A 313 -1.24 17.02 8.70
C VAL A 313 -2.35 16.68 9.72
N GLY A 314 -1.93 16.46 10.96
CA GLY A 314 -2.84 16.24 12.10
C GLY A 314 -3.70 17.47 12.44
N ALA A 315 -4.76 17.27 13.22
CA ALA A 315 -5.80 18.28 13.44
C ALA A 315 -5.31 19.60 14.06
N GLN A 316 -4.27 19.56 14.92
CA GLN A 316 -3.70 20.77 15.52
C GLN A 316 -2.92 21.60 14.48
N THR A 317 -2.05 20.95 13.71
CA THR A 317 -1.27 21.58 12.66
C THR A 317 -2.17 22.10 11.54
N LEU A 318 -3.19 21.33 11.16
CA LEU A 318 -4.20 21.77 10.20
C LEU A 318 -4.87 23.08 10.63
N LEU A 319 -5.33 23.14 11.88
CA LEU A 319 -5.96 24.36 12.41
C LEU A 319 -4.99 25.55 12.42
N HIS A 320 -3.71 25.33 12.74
CA HIS A 320 -2.70 26.38 12.70
C HIS A 320 -2.50 26.92 11.29
N LEU A 321 -2.33 26.05 10.29
CA LEU A 321 -2.10 26.43 8.90
C LEU A 321 -3.29 27.19 8.32
N VAL A 322 -4.51 26.70 8.57
CA VAL A 322 -5.73 27.40 8.15
C VAL A 322 -5.82 28.78 8.81
N ARG A 323 -5.44 28.92 10.08
CA ARG A 323 -5.44 30.20 10.82
C ARG A 323 -4.44 31.24 10.36
N GLN A 324 -3.51 30.88 9.48
CA GLN A 324 -2.63 31.86 8.86
C GLN A 324 -3.37 32.72 7.82
N GLU A 325 -4.50 32.24 7.29
CA GLU A 325 -5.30 32.96 6.28
C GLU A 325 -6.78 33.12 6.70
N TYR A 326 -7.33 32.15 7.43
CA TYR A 326 -8.75 32.01 7.69
C TYR A 326 -9.08 31.69 9.14
N TRP A 327 -10.19 32.24 9.63
CA TRP A 327 -10.72 31.96 10.95
C TRP A 327 -12.03 31.17 10.88
N PRO A 328 -11.98 29.83 10.83
CA PRO A 328 -13.17 29.00 10.89
C PRO A 328 -13.81 29.01 12.27
N LEU A 329 -15.10 29.38 12.31
CA LEU A 329 -15.91 29.19 13.51
C LEU A 329 -15.96 27.69 13.86
N ASN A 330 -15.71 27.35 15.13
CA ASN A 330 -15.58 25.96 15.61
C ASN A 330 -14.43 25.16 14.93
N GLY A 331 -13.40 25.84 14.42
CA GLY A 331 -12.31 25.23 13.66
C GLY A 331 -11.59 24.05 14.32
N ARG A 332 -11.52 24.00 15.67
CA ARG A 332 -10.91 22.86 16.38
C ARG A 332 -11.68 21.55 16.17
N ASN A 333 -13.01 21.61 16.23
CA ASN A 333 -13.83 20.42 16.00
C ASN A 333 -13.87 20.07 14.52
N ASN A 334 -13.93 21.07 13.64
CA ASN A 334 -13.91 20.83 12.21
C ASN A 334 -12.58 20.17 11.77
N ALA A 335 -11.43 20.65 12.26
CA ALA A 335 -10.13 20.03 11.96
C ALA A 335 -10.03 18.57 12.42
N ARG A 336 -10.59 18.23 13.59
CA ARG A 336 -10.64 16.83 14.08
C ARG A 336 -11.50 15.96 13.18
N ARG A 337 -12.67 16.47 12.77
CA ARG A 337 -13.60 15.77 11.88
C ARG A 337 -12.94 15.47 10.54
N ILE A 338 -12.38 16.48 9.88
CA ILE A 338 -11.71 16.34 8.57
C ILE A 338 -10.60 15.29 8.62
N VAL A 339 -9.74 15.34 9.64
CA VAL A 339 -8.65 14.36 9.80
C VAL A 339 -9.16 12.94 10.08
N HIS A 340 -10.25 12.82 10.86
CA HIS A 340 -10.85 11.53 11.19
C HIS A 340 -11.57 10.88 10.00
N GLU A 341 -12.27 11.69 9.19
CA GLU A 341 -12.97 11.24 7.99
C GLU A 341 -12.02 10.96 6.81
N CYS A 342 -10.78 11.45 6.88
CA CYS A 342 -9.78 11.19 5.84
C CYS A 342 -9.42 9.70 5.75
N LEU A 343 -9.81 9.07 4.64
CA LEU A 343 -9.53 7.66 4.36
C LEU A 343 -8.04 7.31 4.35
N LYS A 344 -7.17 8.22 3.89
CA LYS A 344 -5.73 7.98 3.88
C LYS A 344 -5.17 7.94 5.30
N CYS A 345 -5.55 8.90 6.15
CA CYS A 345 -5.19 8.91 7.57
C CYS A 345 -5.74 7.70 8.33
N TYR A 346 -6.97 7.30 8.01
CA TYR A 346 -7.60 6.12 8.61
C TYR A 346 -6.82 4.84 8.29
N LYS A 347 -6.45 4.64 7.02
CA LYS A 347 -5.69 3.45 6.57
C LYS A 347 -4.28 3.39 7.15
N THR A 348 -3.63 4.53 7.37
CA THR A 348 -2.25 4.57 7.87
C THR A 348 -2.13 4.41 9.39
N LYS A 349 -3.24 4.53 10.13
CA LYS A 349 -3.26 4.40 11.59
C LYS A 349 -4.30 3.36 12.06
N PRO A 350 -4.11 2.06 11.76
CA PRO A 350 -4.99 1.03 12.28
C PRO A 350 -4.92 1.01 13.82
N LYS A 351 -6.07 1.05 14.49
CA LYS A 351 -6.14 0.72 15.91
C LYS A 351 -5.95 -0.78 16.06
N LEU A 352 -4.90 -1.19 16.78
CA LEU A 352 -4.76 -2.56 17.24
C LEU A 352 -5.76 -2.74 18.39
N GLU A 353 -6.82 -3.52 18.16
CA GLU A 353 -7.70 -3.93 19.25
C GLU A 353 -6.93 -4.89 20.16
N GLU A 354 -6.91 -4.60 21.46
CA GLU A 354 -6.30 -5.48 22.46
C GLU A 354 -7.21 -6.69 22.66
N GLN A 355 -6.82 -7.84 22.12
CA GLN A 355 -7.58 -9.08 22.30
C GLN A 355 -7.49 -9.53 23.77
N ILE A 356 -8.63 -9.65 24.45
CA ILE A 356 -8.70 -10.29 25.77
C ILE A 356 -8.35 -11.78 25.62
N MET A 357 -7.33 -12.23 26.35
CA MET A 357 -6.89 -13.62 26.34
C MET A 357 -7.94 -14.52 27.01
N ALA A 358 -8.37 -15.59 26.33
CA ALA A 358 -9.33 -16.53 26.91
C ALA A 358 -8.73 -17.29 28.10
N SER A 359 -9.60 -17.69 29.04
CA SER A 359 -9.22 -18.51 30.19
C SER A 359 -8.63 -19.86 29.76
N LEU A 360 -7.63 -20.34 30.50
CA LEU A 360 -6.99 -21.64 30.26
C LEU A 360 -7.97 -22.79 30.52
N PRO A 361 -7.90 -23.90 29.75
CA PRO A 361 -8.77 -25.05 29.96
C PRO A 361 -8.49 -25.73 31.30
N ARG A 362 -9.53 -26.30 31.91
CA ARG A 362 -9.47 -26.95 33.24
C ARG A 362 -8.34 -27.98 33.30
N GLU A 363 -8.21 -28.80 32.26
CA GLU A 363 -7.22 -29.86 32.13
C GLU A 363 -5.75 -29.37 32.15
N ARG A 364 -5.52 -28.06 31.94
CA ARG A 364 -4.20 -27.42 32.06
C ARG A 364 -3.91 -26.91 33.48
N VAL A 365 -4.95 -26.58 34.24
CA VAL A 365 -4.82 -25.91 35.56
C VAL A 365 -5.16 -26.85 36.72
N THR A 366 -5.75 -28.01 36.46
CA THR A 366 -6.00 -29.04 37.48
C THR A 366 -4.89 -30.08 37.51
N VAL A 367 -4.55 -30.53 38.72
CA VAL A 367 -3.59 -31.62 38.93
C VAL A 367 -4.13 -32.91 38.30
N SER A 368 -3.30 -33.58 37.51
CA SER A 368 -3.56 -34.90 36.93
C SER A 368 -2.28 -35.74 36.92
N SER A 369 -2.41 -37.06 36.83
CA SER A 369 -1.25 -37.92 36.63
C SER A 369 -0.50 -37.56 35.34
N PRO A 370 0.82 -37.83 35.26
CA PRO A 370 1.57 -37.64 34.02
C PRO A 370 0.90 -38.37 32.85
N PHE A 371 0.83 -37.68 31.71
CA PHE A 371 0.19 -38.12 30.46
C PHE A 371 -1.32 -38.45 30.52
N SER A 372 -2.03 -38.23 31.64
CA SER A 372 -3.50 -38.40 31.68
C SER A 372 -4.20 -37.47 30.68
N ASN A 373 -3.81 -36.20 30.65
CA ASN A 373 -4.22 -35.24 29.62
C ASN A 373 -3.02 -34.92 28.72
N THR A 374 -3.11 -35.27 27.44
CA THR A 374 -1.99 -35.19 26.50
C THR A 374 -2.40 -34.51 25.21
N GLY A 375 -1.60 -33.56 24.74
CA GLY A 375 -1.70 -33.04 23.38
C GLY A 375 -0.91 -33.91 22.41
N ILE A 376 -1.46 -34.18 21.23
CA ILE A 376 -0.75 -34.85 20.14
C ILE A 376 -0.61 -33.87 18.96
N ASP A 377 0.61 -33.77 18.44
CA ASP A 377 0.90 -33.12 17.17
C ASP A 377 1.74 -34.06 16.30
N LEU A 378 1.61 -33.95 14.98
CA LEU A 378 2.45 -34.69 14.05
C LEU A 378 3.37 -33.74 13.29
N CYS A 379 4.64 -34.13 13.22
CA CYS A 379 5.62 -33.46 12.38
C CYS A 379 6.15 -34.40 11.27
N GLY A 380 6.49 -33.80 10.14
CA GLY A 380 7.08 -34.46 8.99
C GLY A 380 6.63 -33.82 7.67
N PRO A 381 6.94 -34.46 6.54
CA PRO A 381 7.64 -35.73 6.44
C PRO A 381 9.14 -35.63 6.66
N PHE A 382 9.71 -36.65 7.30
CA PHE A 382 11.15 -36.89 7.37
C PHE A 382 11.54 -38.06 6.48
N TYR A 383 12.77 -38.06 5.99
CA TYR A 383 13.29 -39.08 5.09
C TYR A 383 14.40 -39.85 5.80
N ILE A 384 14.15 -41.11 6.14
CA ILE A 384 15.10 -41.96 6.86
C ILE A 384 15.65 -43.07 5.97
N LYS A 385 16.85 -43.53 6.31
CA LYS A 385 17.50 -44.69 5.70
C LYS A 385 17.62 -45.78 6.76
N TYR A 386 17.15 -46.99 6.44
CA TYR A 386 17.28 -48.12 7.36
C TYR A 386 18.75 -48.57 7.47
N LYS A 387 19.17 -48.90 8.71
CA LYS A 387 20.50 -49.42 8.99
C LYS A 387 20.68 -50.73 8.21
N ASN A 388 21.76 -50.82 7.41
CA ASN A 388 22.13 -51.93 6.51
C ASN A 388 21.64 -51.88 5.04
N GLN A 389 20.95 -50.81 4.59
CA GLN A 389 20.73 -50.61 3.14
C GLN A 389 21.96 -49.98 2.46
N ARG A 390 22.69 -50.76 1.66
CA ARG A 390 23.90 -50.29 0.94
C ARG A 390 23.56 -49.30 -0.20
N LYS A 391 22.45 -49.51 -0.91
CA LYS A 391 21.76 -48.57 -1.82
C LYS A 391 20.25 -48.68 -1.55
N GLY A 392 19.54 -47.56 -1.40
CA GLY A 392 18.12 -47.62 -1.07
C GLY A 392 17.42 -46.26 -1.13
N ILE A 393 16.15 -46.29 -1.55
CA ILE A 393 15.21 -45.17 -1.60
C ILE A 393 14.98 -44.67 -0.17
N PHE A 394 14.99 -43.35 0.03
CA PHE A 394 14.65 -42.76 1.32
C PHE A 394 13.20 -43.10 1.70
N ASN A 395 12.99 -43.60 2.91
CA ASN A 395 11.65 -43.92 3.40
C ASN A 395 11.08 -42.71 4.12
N LYS A 396 9.85 -42.37 3.75
CA LYS A 396 9.10 -41.29 4.36
C LYS A 396 8.56 -41.73 5.71
N VAL A 397 8.82 -40.96 6.75
CA VAL A 397 8.30 -41.20 8.10
C VAL A 397 7.78 -39.91 8.70
N TYR A 398 6.92 -40.07 9.70
CA TYR A 398 6.34 -38.98 10.47
C TYR A 398 6.64 -39.19 11.95
N VAL A 399 6.56 -38.14 12.74
CA VAL A 399 6.82 -38.21 14.18
C VAL A 399 5.58 -37.69 14.91
N ALA A 400 5.03 -38.52 15.80
CA ALA A 400 4.04 -38.10 16.78
C ALA A 400 4.74 -37.53 18.00
N ILE A 401 4.35 -36.31 18.33
CA ILE A 401 4.82 -35.53 19.46
C ILE A 401 3.68 -35.50 20.47
N PHE A 402 3.86 -36.21 21.58
CA PHE A 402 2.92 -36.23 22.70
C PHE A 402 3.43 -35.28 23.78
N VAL A 403 2.61 -34.31 24.19
CA VAL A 403 2.97 -33.32 25.22
C VAL A 403 2.04 -33.45 26.41
N CYS A 404 2.59 -33.76 27.57
CA CYS A 404 1.82 -33.89 28.81
C CYS A 404 1.35 -32.52 29.34
N PHE A 405 0.07 -32.40 29.70
CA PHE A 405 -0.48 -31.15 30.22
C PHE A 405 -0.09 -30.85 31.68
N SER A 406 0.21 -31.88 32.48
CA SER A 406 0.62 -31.71 33.88
C SER A 406 2.11 -31.43 34.02
N THR A 407 2.98 -32.17 33.31
CA THR A 407 4.44 -32.08 33.49
C THR A 407 5.19 -31.36 32.36
N ARG A 408 4.52 -31.07 31.23
CA ARG A 408 5.16 -30.60 29.98
C ARG A 408 6.15 -31.59 29.36
N ALA A 409 6.22 -32.83 29.87
CA ALA A 409 7.09 -33.86 29.30
C ALA A 409 6.66 -34.17 27.86
N VAL A 410 7.66 -34.30 26.99
CA VAL A 410 7.48 -34.64 25.58
C VAL A 410 7.82 -36.11 25.38
N HIS A 411 6.98 -36.85 24.66
CA HIS A 411 7.23 -38.21 24.21
C HIS A 411 7.11 -38.28 22.69
N LEU A 412 8.11 -38.87 22.05
CA LEU A 412 8.19 -38.94 20.59
C LEU A 412 7.99 -40.40 20.14
N GLU A 413 7.15 -40.61 19.14
CA GLU A 413 7.00 -41.91 18.47
C GLU A 413 7.04 -41.74 16.95
N ILE A 414 7.65 -42.71 16.27
CA ILE A 414 7.76 -42.70 14.81
C ILE A 414 6.52 -43.37 14.20
N LEU A 415 6.05 -42.83 13.09
CA LEU A 415 4.97 -43.35 12.24
C LEU A 415 5.51 -43.62 10.84
N THR A 416 5.16 -44.80 10.31
CA THR A 416 5.54 -45.23 8.97
C THR A 416 4.65 -44.61 7.89
N ASP A 417 3.40 -44.33 8.22
CA ASP A 417 2.43 -43.69 7.32
C ASP A 417 1.41 -42.85 8.11
N LEU A 418 0.55 -42.16 7.38
CA LEU A 418 -0.53 -41.34 7.93
C LEU A 418 -1.87 -42.08 7.86
N THR A 419 -1.91 -43.33 8.30
CA THR A 419 -3.14 -44.15 8.38
C THR A 419 -3.65 -44.29 9.82
N SER A 420 -4.93 -44.65 9.97
CA SER A 420 -5.54 -44.95 11.26
C SER A 420 -4.82 -46.09 12.00
N ASP A 421 -4.41 -47.13 11.28
CA ASP A 421 -3.80 -48.32 11.90
C ASP A 421 -2.38 -48.03 12.42
N ALA A 422 -1.60 -47.25 11.67
CA ALA A 422 -0.31 -46.77 12.16
C ALA A 422 -0.48 -45.86 13.39
N LEU A 423 -1.52 -45.03 13.43
CA LEU A 423 -1.82 -44.22 14.61
C LEU A 423 -2.25 -45.07 15.81
N ILE A 424 -3.08 -46.09 15.62
CA ILE A 424 -3.44 -47.05 16.69
C ILE A 424 -2.19 -47.76 17.22
N ALA A 425 -1.31 -48.23 16.33
CA ALA A 425 -0.05 -48.86 16.73
C ALA A 425 0.85 -47.90 17.53
N THR A 426 0.87 -46.63 17.14
CA THR A 426 1.61 -45.55 17.82
C THR A 426 1.03 -45.28 19.21
N LEU A 427 -0.29 -45.18 19.33
CA LEU A 427 -0.98 -45.02 20.61
C LEU A 427 -0.72 -46.22 21.53
N LYS A 428 -0.77 -47.45 21.01
CA LYS A 428 -0.43 -48.66 21.79
C LYS A 428 1.00 -48.60 22.35
N ARG A 429 1.99 -48.22 21.54
CA ARG A 429 3.38 -48.06 22.00
C ARG A 429 3.52 -46.97 23.06
N PHE A 430 2.84 -45.84 22.85
CA PHE A 430 2.83 -44.74 23.79
C PHE A 430 2.18 -45.14 25.13
N PHE A 431 1.00 -45.76 25.12
CA PHE A 431 0.30 -46.22 26.32
C PHE A 431 1.06 -47.32 27.07
N ALA A 432 1.72 -48.22 26.35
CA ALA A 432 2.56 -49.24 26.97
C ALA A 432 3.73 -48.64 27.78
N ARG A 433 4.19 -47.43 27.42
CA ARG A 433 5.30 -46.74 28.10
C ARG A 433 4.83 -45.72 29.13
N ARG A 434 3.72 -45.03 28.88
CA ARG A 434 3.28 -43.84 29.65
C ARG A 434 1.98 -44.06 30.44
N GLY A 435 1.32 -45.19 30.23
CA GLY A 435 -0.04 -45.44 30.73
C GLY A 435 -1.11 -44.91 29.78
N ILE A 436 -2.34 -45.38 29.99
CA ILE A 436 -3.51 -44.98 29.19
C ILE A 436 -3.91 -43.55 29.55
N CYS A 437 -4.13 -42.72 28.53
CA CYS A 437 -4.62 -41.35 28.72
C CYS A 437 -6.12 -41.34 29.02
N THR A 438 -6.56 -40.35 29.80
CA THR A 438 -8.00 -40.04 29.94
C THR A 438 -8.47 -39.18 28.78
N THR A 439 -7.66 -38.20 28.38
CA THR A 439 -8.00 -37.26 27.30
C THR A 439 -6.82 -37.00 26.37
N ILE A 440 -7.08 -37.06 25.06
CA ILE A 440 -6.14 -36.66 24.02
C ILE A 440 -6.67 -35.41 23.32
N PHE A 441 -5.81 -34.40 23.17
CA PHE A 441 -6.11 -33.14 22.49
C PHE A 441 -5.37 -33.05 21.17
N SER A 442 -6.05 -32.63 20.09
CA SER A 442 -5.43 -32.34 18.81
C SER A 442 -5.99 -31.06 18.18
N ASP A 443 -5.21 -30.45 17.30
CA ASP A 443 -5.61 -29.25 16.59
C ASP A 443 -6.69 -29.49 15.52
N ASN A 444 -7.53 -28.47 15.30
CA ASN A 444 -8.51 -28.48 14.22
C ASN A 444 -7.89 -27.88 12.96
N ALA A 445 -7.61 -28.76 11.99
CA ALA A 445 -6.75 -28.47 10.85
C ALA A 445 -7.36 -27.63 9.72
N THR A 446 -8.55 -27.08 9.92
CA THR A 446 -9.31 -26.32 8.91
C THR A 446 -8.58 -25.10 8.34
N ASN A 447 -7.50 -24.63 8.99
CA ASN A 447 -6.71 -23.47 8.55
C ASN A 447 -5.33 -23.79 7.96
N PHE A 448 -4.94 -25.06 7.79
CA PHE A 448 -3.63 -25.42 7.22
C PHE A 448 -3.62 -25.31 5.68
N VAL A 449 -3.68 -24.08 5.17
CA VAL A 449 -3.55 -23.78 3.74
C VAL A 449 -2.12 -24.08 3.24
N GLY A 450 -1.12 -24.04 4.13
CA GLY A 450 0.30 -24.29 3.81
C GLY A 450 0.82 -25.71 4.04
N ALA A 451 0.01 -26.64 4.56
CA ALA A 451 0.47 -28.02 4.78
C ALA A 451 0.57 -28.79 3.46
N ILE A 452 1.63 -29.59 3.31
CA ILE A 452 1.84 -30.57 2.23
C ILE A 452 0.55 -31.40 2.04
N SER A 453 0.18 -31.72 0.80
CA SER A 453 -1.11 -32.39 0.50
C SER A 453 -1.33 -33.70 1.27
N GLU A 454 -0.26 -34.41 1.64
CA GLU A 454 -0.31 -35.61 2.49
C GLU A 454 -0.65 -35.31 3.96
N LEU A 455 -0.10 -34.24 4.55
CA LEU A 455 -0.48 -33.80 5.90
C LEU A 455 -1.97 -33.42 5.94
N ARG A 456 -2.51 -32.86 4.85
CA ARG A 456 -3.96 -32.60 4.75
C ARG A 456 -4.79 -33.89 4.85
N LYS A 457 -4.33 -35.02 4.31
CA LYS A 457 -5.03 -36.32 4.43
C LYS A 457 -5.11 -36.76 5.89
N PHE A 458 -4.03 -36.59 6.65
CA PHE A 458 -4.00 -36.89 8.08
C PHE A 458 -4.90 -35.95 8.88
N TYR A 459 -4.81 -34.66 8.61
CA TYR A 459 -5.65 -33.64 9.23
C TYR A 459 -7.15 -33.84 8.96
N GLN A 460 -7.52 -34.49 7.85
CA GLN A 460 -8.89 -34.95 7.62
C GLN A 460 -9.30 -36.09 8.57
N LEU A 461 -8.38 -36.97 8.98
CA LEU A 461 -8.63 -37.98 10.03
C LEU A 461 -8.95 -37.34 11.39
N PHE A 462 -8.41 -36.14 11.68
CA PHE A 462 -8.76 -35.35 12.88
C PHE A 462 -9.98 -34.46 12.69
N LYS A 463 -10.54 -34.38 11.48
CA LYS A 463 -11.83 -33.69 11.28
C LYS A 463 -13.00 -34.62 11.58
N LYS A 464 -12.85 -35.90 11.22
CA LYS A 464 -13.76 -36.98 11.56
C LYS A 464 -12.91 -38.22 11.84
N LEU A 465 -12.89 -38.66 13.10
CA LEU A 465 -12.17 -39.86 13.51
C LEU A 465 -12.69 -41.06 12.69
N PRO A 466 -11.80 -41.81 12.02
CA PRO A 466 -12.14 -43.06 11.35
C PRO A 466 -12.77 -44.05 12.33
N ASP A 467 -13.73 -44.85 11.85
CA ASP A 467 -14.52 -45.74 12.72
C ASP A 467 -13.66 -46.75 13.50
N ASN A 468 -12.56 -47.24 12.91
CA ASN A 468 -11.62 -48.14 13.58
C ASN A 468 -10.87 -47.46 14.74
N LEU A 469 -10.42 -46.23 14.55
CA LEU A 469 -9.75 -45.45 15.59
C LEU A 469 -10.73 -45.02 16.68
N ALA A 470 -11.93 -44.58 16.30
CA ALA A 470 -12.99 -44.22 17.25
C ALA A 470 -13.37 -45.42 18.11
N SER A 471 -13.57 -46.60 17.50
CA SER A 471 -13.88 -47.85 18.22
C SER A 471 -12.76 -48.25 19.20
N TYR A 472 -11.50 -48.12 18.78
CA TYR A 472 -10.35 -48.36 19.65
C TYR A 472 -10.34 -47.40 20.86
N LEU A 473 -10.51 -46.10 20.63
CA LEU A 473 -10.53 -45.10 21.72
C LEU A 473 -11.67 -45.36 22.71
N VAL A 474 -12.87 -45.73 22.21
CA VAL A 474 -14.01 -46.10 23.06
C VAL A 474 -13.69 -47.36 23.88
N SER A 475 -13.08 -48.39 23.29
CA SER A 475 -12.69 -49.61 24.01
C SER A 475 -11.70 -49.36 25.15
N GLN A 476 -10.92 -48.29 25.05
CA GLN A 476 -9.93 -47.87 26.05
C GLN A 476 -10.44 -46.75 26.97
N SER A 477 -11.71 -46.34 26.85
CA SER A 477 -12.30 -45.22 27.61
C SER A 477 -11.56 -43.88 27.45
N ILE A 478 -11.03 -43.60 26.26
CA ILE A 478 -10.23 -42.40 25.97
C ILE A 478 -11.11 -41.33 25.30
N SER A 479 -11.13 -40.12 25.87
CA SER A 479 -11.79 -38.98 25.25
C SER A 479 -10.86 -38.26 24.27
N TRP A 480 -11.29 -38.07 23.01
CA TRP A 480 -10.57 -37.26 22.04
C TRP A 480 -11.24 -35.89 21.88
N LYS A 481 -10.49 -34.80 22.11
CA LYS A 481 -11.00 -33.43 22.03
C LYS A 481 -10.26 -32.62 20.97
N PHE A 482 -11.02 -31.92 20.13
CA PHE A 482 -10.49 -30.97 19.15
C PHE A 482 -10.49 -29.57 19.73
N LEU A 483 -9.46 -28.80 19.39
CA LEU A 483 -9.36 -27.43 19.84
C LEU A 483 -10.04 -26.47 18.88
N THR A 484 -10.45 -25.33 19.40
CA THR A 484 -11.09 -24.28 18.62
C THR A 484 -10.13 -23.75 17.56
N PRO A 485 -10.56 -23.60 16.29
CA PRO A 485 -9.70 -23.06 15.23
C PRO A 485 -9.11 -21.69 15.63
N ARG A 486 -7.84 -21.44 15.32
CA ARG A 486 -7.12 -20.16 15.57
C ARG A 486 -7.07 -19.74 17.04
N SER A 487 -6.85 -20.70 17.93
CA SER A 487 -6.72 -20.46 19.37
C SER A 487 -5.29 -20.74 19.86
N PRO A 488 -4.28 -19.95 19.44
CA PRO A 488 -2.87 -20.19 19.76
C PRO A 488 -2.59 -20.14 21.27
N ASN A 489 -3.45 -19.50 22.07
CA ASN A 489 -3.41 -19.51 23.53
C ASN A 489 -3.72 -20.90 24.14
N PHE A 490 -4.63 -21.66 23.52
CA PHE A 490 -4.88 -23.06 23.88
C PHE A 490 -3.74 -23.95 23.34
N GLY A 491 -3.02 -23.50 22.31
CA GLY A 491 -1.95 -24.23 21.64
C GLY A 491 -0.50 -23.98 21.96
N GLY A 492 -0.19 -22.87 22.63
CA GLY A 492 1.19 -22.44 22.84
C GLY A 492 2.07 -23.45 23.56
N LEU A 493 1.45 -24.42 24.25
CA LEU A 493 2.16 -25.45 24.97
C LEU A 493 2.70 -26.59 24.09
N TRP A 494 1.89 -27.06 23.14
CA TRP A 494 2.36 -28.03 22.15
C TRP A 494 3.21 -27.32 21.10
N GLU A 495 2.86 -26.08 20.73
CA GLU A 495 3.62 -25.33 19.74
C GLU A 495 5.05 -25.08 20.20
N ALA A 496 5.29 -24.85 21.50
CA ALA A 496 6.65 -24.71 22.03
C ALA A 496 7.45 -26.02 21.91
N GLY A 497 6.87 -27.16 22.29
CA GLY A 497 7.51 -28.47 22.16
C GLY A 497 7.77 -28.87 20.70
N VAL A 498 6.83 -28.57 19.81
CA VAL A 498 6.92 -28.81 18.37
C VAL A 498 7.94 -27.87 17.72
N LYS A 499 7.97 -26.58 18.10
CA LYS A 499 8.98 -25.62 17.64
C LYS A 499 10.38 -26.06 18.06
N SER A 500 10.57 -26.52 19.29
CA SER A 500 11.84 -27.08 19.75
C SER A 500 12.25 -28.30 18.94
N PHE A 501 11.33 -29.20 18.62
CA PHE A 501 11.62 -30.36 17.76
C PHE A 501 11.97 -29.98 16.32
N ASN A 502 11.28 -29.00 15.73
CA ASN A 502 11.54 -28.53 14.36
C ASN A 502 12.84 -27.70 14.22
N THR A 503 13.41 -27.25 15.34
CA THR A 503 14.67 -26.50 15.36
C THR A 503 15.89 -27.42 15.53
N ILE A 504 15.67 -28.69 15.90
CA ILE A 504 16.65 -29.77 15.94
C ILE A 504 16.69 -30.42 14.55
#